data_AF-A0A0D3GIF0-F1
#
_entry.id   AF-A0A0D3GIF0-F1
#
_cell.length_a   1.000
_cell.length_b   1.000
_cell.length_c   1.000
_cell.angle_alpha   90.00
_cell.angle_beta   90.00
_cell.angle_gamma   90.00
#
_symmetry.space_group_name_H-M   'P 1'
#
loop_
_entity.id
_entity.type
_entity.pdbx_description
1 polymer ?
#
loop_
_entity_poly.entity_id
_entity_poly.type
_entity_poly.pdbx_seq_one_letter_code
_entity_poly.pdbx_strand_id
1 'polypeptide(L)'
;MDGESPEIMPVECPDPEPASSESGDDHDIPEPLSSRLSVPSGELNLYRAAVALRLVLLAAFFRYRVTRPVADAHALWVTSVACELWLASSWLIAQLPKLSPANRVTYLDRLASRSSRSPWPAAMYEKGGEASRLAGVDPRAPELYYARGVDYLRDRAAPSFVKDRRTMKREYEEFKVRMNHLAARARKVPEEGWIMSDGTPWPGNNSRDHPAMIQVLLGHPGDRDVDGGELPRLFYVSREKRPGFRHHGKAGAMNALLRVSAVLTNGAYVLNLDCDHCVNNSSALREAMCFMMDPVAGNRTCFVQFALRDSGGGGGGDGDDGGGGGGDSVFFDSTFPGDVCYYDSVLLILLLFSVAASVALELRWSRVPLRAWWRDEKLWMVTATSASLAAVFQGILSACTGIDVAFSTETAASPPKRPAAGDDDGEEEAALASEITMRWTNLLVAPTSVVVANLAGVVAAVAYGVDHGYYQSWGALGAKLALAGWVVAHLQGFLRGLLAPRDRAPPTIAVLWSVVFVSVASLLWVHAASFSAPTAAPTTEQPIL
;
A
#
# COMPACT_ATOMS: atom_id res chain seq x y z
N MET A 1 -47.28 14.85 -30.51
CA MET A 1 -47.52 15.35 -29.15
C MET A 1 -46.20 15.29 -28.45
N ASP A 2 -45.53 16.42 -28.56
CA ASP A 2 -44.18 16.68 -28.10
C ASP A 2 -44.14 16.65 -26.57
N GLY A 3 -43.10 16.05 -26.01
CA GLY A 3 -42.85 15.99 -24.58
C GLY A 3 -41.36 16.16 -24.35
N GLU A 4 -40.94 17.43 -24.27
CA GLU A 4 -39.57 17.86 -24.01
C GLU A 4 -39.03 17.26 -22.70
N SER A 5 -37.83 16.70 -22.78
CA SER A 5 -36.99 16.40 -21.62
C SER A 5 -36.67 17.70 -20.86
N PRO A 6 -36.70 17.71 -19.51
CA PRO A 6 -36.36 18.91 -18.76
C PRO A 6 -34.88 19.24 -18.93
N GLU A 7 -34.61 20.37 -19.58
CA GLU A 7 -33.28 20.96 -19.73
C GLU A 7 -32.79 21.40 -18.35
N ILE A 8 -31.65 20.84 -17.91
CA ILE A 8 -31.00 21.25 -16.67
C ILE A 8 -30.36 22.61 -16.92
N MET A 9 -31.04 23.69 -16.50
CA MET A 9 -30.44 25.01 -16.54
C MET A 9 -29.20 25.07 -15.65
N PRO A 10 -28.07 25.60 -16.12
CA PRO A 10 -26.94 25.89 -15.25
C PRO A 10 -27.38 26.90 -14.21
N VAL A 11 -27.08 26.61 -12.93
CA VAL A 11 -27.23 27.60 -11.86
C VAL A 11 -26.23 28.71 -12.14
N GLU A 12 -26.74 29.85 -12.60
CA GLU A 12 -25.98 31.07 -12.79
C GLU A 12 -25.45 31.50 -11.41
N CYS A 13 -24.14 31.37 -11.21
CA CYS A 13 -23.48 31.96 -10.05
C CYS A 13 -23.73 33.47 -10.11
N PRO A 14 -24.17 34.13 -9.03
CA PRO A 14 -24.29 35.57 -9.04
C PRO A 14 -22.93 36.18 -9.37
N ASP A 15 -22.91 37.06 -10.38
CA ASP A 15 -21.73 37.82 -10.73
C ASP A 15 -21.18 38.51 -9.46
N PRO A 16 -19.85 38.50 -9.24
CA PRO A 16 -19.27 39.23 -8.13
C PRO A 16 -19.62 40.71 -8.32
N GLU A 17 -20.33 41.30 -7.34
CA GLU A 17 -20.54 42.74 -7.33
C GLU A 17 -19.20 43.45 -7.53
N PRO A 18 -19.13 44.46 -8.40
CA PRO A 18 -17.90 45.22 -8.58
C PRO A 18 -17.56 45.85 -7.24
N ALA A 19 -16.41 45.42 -6.68
CA ALA A 19 -15.86 45.98 -5.46
C ALA A 19 -15.86 47.51 -5.60
N SER A 20 -16.66 48.18 -4.78
CA SER A 20 -16.61 49.63 -4.62
C SER A 20 -15.16 50.00 -4.33
N SER A 21 -14.59 50.83 -5.18
CA SER A 21 -13.23 51.37 -5.04
C SER A 21 -13.17 52.29 -3.82
N GLU A 22 -13.07 51.69 -2.63
CA GLU A 22 -12.56 52.38 -1.46
C GLU A 22 -11.03 52.36 -1.57
N SER A 23 -10.45 53.55 -1.64
CA SER A 23 -9.03 53.79 -1.52
C SER A 23 -8.54 53.30 -0.15
N GLY A 24 -7.95 52.11 -0.10
CA GLY A 24 -7.35 51.51 1.09
C GLY A 24 -5.88 51.20 0.87
N ASP A 25 -5.07 51.48 1.88
CA ASP A 25 -3.61 51.32 1.98
C ASP A 25 -3.03 50.05 1.33
N ASP A 26 -1.78 50.16 0.88
CA ASP A 26 -0.89 49.11 0.36
C ASP A 26 -0.48 48.04 1.42
N HIS A 27 -1.28 47.86 2.47
CA HIS A 27 -1.06 46.95 3.59
C HIS A 27 -2.29 46.07 3.84
N ASP A 28 -2.43 44.96 3.10
CA ASP A 28 -3.04 43.72 3.61
C ASP A 28 -3.07 42.63 2.51
N ILE A 29 -1.89 42.15 2.08
CA ILE A 29 -1.84 40.84 1.42
C ILE A 29 -2.03 39.79 2.53
N PRO A 30 -3.10 38.99 2.50
CA PRO A 30 -3.35 38.01 3.56
C PRO A 30 -2.19 37.02 3.65
N GLU A 31 -1.62 36.86 4.84
CA GLU A 31 -0.51 35.93 5.04
C GLU A 31 -0.88 34.50 4.59
N PRO A 32 0.04 33.78 3.93
CA PRO A 32 -0.23 32.41 3.49
C PRO A 32 -0.40 31.47 4.70
N LEU A 33 -1.43 30.63 4.63
CA LEU A 33 -1.74 29.61 5.64
C LEU A 33 -0.92 28.33 5.44
N SER A 34 -0.37 28.14 4.24
CA SER A 34 0.56 27.06 3.91
C SER A 34 1.75 27.59 3.11
N SER A 35 2.93 27.00 3.31
CA SER A 35 4.13 27.32 2.52
C SER A 35 4.74 26.08 1.92
N ARG A 36 5.35 26.23 0.74
CA ARG A 36 6.18 25.18 0.14
C ARG A 36 7.58 25.28 0.73
N LEU A 37 8.07 24.17 1.26
CA LEU A 37 9.46 24.03 1.66
C LEU A 37 10.28 23.51 0.47
N SER A 38 11.25 24.30 0.02
CA SER A 38 12.23 23.84 -0.96
C SER A 38 13.19 22.84 -0.30
N VAL A 39 13.37 21.68 -0.93
CA VAL A 39 14.46 20.76 -0.58
C VAL A 39 15.79 21.45 -0.89
N PRO A 40 16.84 21.30 -0.06
CA PRO A 40 18.15 21.90 -0.33
C PRO A 40 18.63 21.64 -1.76
N SER A 41 18.87 22.71 -2.53
CA SER A 41 19.14 22.63 -3.97
C SER A 41 20.38 21.79 -4.31
N GLY A 42 21.39 21.77 -3.44
CA GLY A 42 22.62 21.00 -3.65
C GLY A 42 22.39 19.48 -3.70
N GLU A 43 21.59 18.95 -2.78
CA GLU A 43 21.32 17.50 -2.72
C GLU A 43 20.40 17.06 -3.87
N LEU A 44 19.41 17.89 -4.21
CA LEU A 44 18.47 17.59 -5.30
C LEU A 44 19.11 17.69 -6.69
N ASN A 45 19.98 18.68 -6.91
CA ASN A 45 20.68 18.81 -8.19
C ASN A 45 21.67 17.66 -8.42
N LEU A 46 22.33 17.17 -7.37
CA LEU A 46 23.19 15.99 -7.45
C LEU A 46 22.39 14.72 -7.80
N TYR A 47 21.22 14.55 -7.18
CA TYR A 47 20.30 13.46 -7.51
C TYR A 47 19.83 13.53 -8.97
N ARG A 48 19.39 14.70 -9.44
CA ARG A 48 18.98 14.92 -10.84
C ARG A 48 20.10 14.61 -11.83
N ALA A 49 21.33 15.04 -11.53
CA ALA A 49 22.49 14.73 -12.35
C ALA A 49 22.79 13.22 -12.39
N ALA A 50 22.67 12.51 -11.26
CA ALA A 50 22.83 11.05 -11.22
C ALA A 50 21.76 10.32 -12.05
N VAL A 51 20.50 10.75 -11.98
CA VAL A 51 19.41 10.19 -12.80
C VAL A 51 19.67 10.45 -14.30
N ALA A 52 20.11 11.65 -14.66
CA ALA A 52 20.46 11.99 -16.04
C ALA A 52 21.65 11.15 -16.55
N LEU A 53 22.71 10.97 -15.74
CA LEU A 53 23.84 10.11 -16.07
C LEU A 53 23.39 8.66 -16.29
N ARG A 54 22.51 8.15 -15.43
CA ARG A 54 21.95 6.80 -15.57
C ARG A 54 21.15 6.63 -16.86
N LEU A 55 20.40 7.66 -17.30
CA LEU A 55 19.70 7.63 -18.59
C LEU A 55 20.67 7.53 -19.76
N VAL A 56 21.78 8.27 -19.73
CA VAL A 56 22.84 8.19 -20.76
C VAL A 56 23.46 6.78 -20.79
N LEU A 57 23.78 6.22 -19.63
CA LEU A 57 24.33 4.86 -19.53
C LEU A 57 23.33 3.80 -20.00
N LEU A 58 22.04 3.93 -19.69
CA LEU A 58 20.99 3.05 -20.20
C LEU A 58 20.87 3.14 -21.73
N ALA A 59 20.89 4.35 -22.30
CA ALA A 59 20.84 4.54 -23.75
C ALA A 59 22.06 3.91 -24.44
N ALA A 60 23.26 4.09 -23.87
CA ALA A 60 24.47 3.43 -24.36
C ALA A 60 24.36 1.90 -24.24
N PHE A 61 23.83 1.38 -23.14
CA PHE A 61 23.62 -0.05 -22.91
C PHE A 61 22.64 -0.67 -23.92
N PHE A 62 21.50 -0.03 -24.18
CA PHE A 62 20.53 -0.52 -25.17
C PHE A 62 21.06 -0.42 -26.59
N ARG A 63 21.72 0.70 -26.93
CA ARG A 63 22.40 0.83 -28.23
C ARG A 63 23.38 -0.33 -28.43
N TYR A 64 24.23 -0.57 -27.42
CA TYR A 64 25.18 -1.66 -27.42
C TYR A 64 24.50 -3.02 -27.64
N ARG A 65 23.50 -3.34 -26.80
CA ARG A 65 22.74 -4.60 -26.85
C ARG A 65 22.12 -4.84 -28.22
N VAL A 66 21.44 -3.85 -28.80
CA VAL A 66 20.76 -3.98 -30.11
C VAL A 66 21.75 -4.13 -31.26
N THR A 67 22.93 -3.52 -31.18
CA THR A 67 23.95 -3.62 -32.23
C THR A 67 24.73 -4.94 -32.24
N ARG A 68 24.62 -5.76 -31.18
CA ARG A 68 25.32 -7.04 -31.04
C ARG A 68 24.35 -8.15 -30.63
N PRO A 69 23.53 -8.64 -31.57
CA PRO A 69 22.62 -9.76 -31.32
C PRO A 69 23.38 -11.07 -31.14
N VAL A 70 22.86 -11.97 -30.30
CA VAL A 70 23.40 -13.32 -30.11
C VAL A 70 22.73 -14.26 -31.09
N ALA A 71 23.48 -14.67 -32.12
CA ALA A 71 22.96 -15.49 -33.23
C ALA A 71 22.49 -16.89 -32.78
N ASP A 72 23.24 -17.51 -31.87
CA ASP A 72 22.97 -18.90 -31.41
C ASP A 72 21.69 -19.03 -30.57
N ALA A 73 21.18 -17.91 -30.03
CA ALA A 73 20.03 -17.91 -29.12
C ALA A 73 19.14 -16.68 -29.33
N HIS A 74 18.77 -16.41 -30.59
CA HIS A 74 18.03 -15.19 -30.97
C HIS A 74 16.73 -14.99 -30.18
N ALA A 75 15.93 -16.04 -29.96
CA ALA A 75 14.66 -15.93 -29.22
C ALA A 75 14.85 -15.49 -27.75
N LEU A 76 15.86 -16.05 -27.06
CA LEU A 76 16.19 -15.69 -25.68
C LEU A 76 16.74 -14.26 -25.61
N TRP A 77 17.56 -13.87 -26.58
CA TRP A 77 18.09 -12.51 -26.67
C TRP A 77 16.97 -11.48 -26.88
N VAL A 78 16.06 -11.70 -27.84
CA VAL A 78 14.91 -10.79 -28.09
C VAL A 78 14.06 -10.64 -26.84
N THR A 79 13.75 -11.76 -26.16
CA THR A 79 12.94 -11.76 -24.94
C THR A 79 13.62 -10.98 -23.83
N SER A 80 14.94 -11.19 -23.63
CA SER A 80 15.73 -10.46 -22.64
C SER A 80 15.75 -8.96 -22.92
N VAL A 81 15.99 -8.53 -24.17
CA VAL A 81 16.04 -7.11 -24.55
C VAL A 81 14.67 -6.45 -24.37
N ALA A 82 13.58 -7.14 -24.73
CA ALA A 82 12.22 -6.63 -24.54
C ALA A 82 11.90 -6.41 -23.05
N CYS A 83 12.23 -7.38 -22.19
CA CYS A 83 12.06 -7.27 -20.74
C CYS A 83 12.89 -6.13 -20.15
N GLU A 84 14.17 -6.02 -20.54
CA GLU A 84 15.05 -4.94 -20.09
C GLU A 84 14.51 -3.56 -20.49
N LEU A 85 14.03 -3.41 -21.73
CA LEU A 85 13.45 -2.16 -22.23
C LEU A 85 12.18 -1.77 -21.47
N TRP A 86 11.31 -2.75 -21.17
CA TRP A 86 10.12 -2.53 -20.38
C TRP A 86 10.44 -2.08 -18.95
N LEU A 87 11.43 -2.71 -18.30
CA LEU A 87 11.90 -2.32 -16.97
C LEU A 87 12.51 -0.91 -16.97
N ALA A 88 13.31 -0.57 -17.98
CA ALA A 88 13.89 0.77 -18.12
C ALA A 88 12.81 1.85 -18.32
N SER A 89 11.78 1.55 -19.11
CA SER A 89 10.64 2.44 -19.34
C SER A 89 9.81 2.63 -18.07
N SER A 90 9.52 1.54 -17.36
CA SER A 90 8.80 1.57 -16.07
C SER A 90 9.58 2.37 -15.02
N TRP A 91 10.90 2.18 -14.95
CA TRP A 91 11.76 2.97 -14.08
C TRP A 91 11.73 4.46 -14.44
N LEU A 92 11.84 4.82 -15.73
CA LEU A 92 11.80 6.21 -16.17
C LEU A 92 10.49 6.89 -15.75
N ILE A 93 9.34 6.25 -15.98
CA ILE A 93 8.04 6.77 -15.56
C ILE A 93 7.99 6.97 -14.04
N ALA A 94 8.51 6.02 -13.27
CA ALA A 94 8.55 6.10 -11.81
C ALA A 94 9.51 7.21 -11.29
N GLN A 95 10.49 7.64 -12.09
CA GLN A 95 11.40 8.73 -11.71
C GLN A 95 10.78 10.12 -11.93
N LEU A 96 9.89 10.31 -12.91
CA LEU A 96 9.37 11.64 -13.27
C LEU A 96 8.78 12.42 -12.08
N PRO A 97 7.93 11.83 -11.22
CA PRO A 97 7.39 12.55 -10.06
C PRO A 97 8.48 12.92 -9.03
N LYS A 98 9.56 12.13 -8.95
CA LYS A 98 10.66 12.31 -7.99
C LYS A 98 11.64 13.42 -8.38
N LEU A 99 11.60 13.89 -9.63
CA LEU A 99 12.51 14.96 -10.09
C LEU A 99 12.20 16.32 -9.48
N SER A 100 10.96 16.54 -9.00
CA SER A 100 10.52 17.81 -8.43
C SER A 100 9.70 17.61 -7.16
N PRO A 101 10.32 17.09 -6.07
CA PRO A 101 9.63 16.88 -4.81
C PRO A 101 9.21 18.23 -4.20
N ALA A 102 8.01 18.27 -3.63
CA ALA A 102 7.48 19.45 -2.96
C ALA A 102 7.07 19.09 -1.54
N ASN A 103 7.74 19.70 -0.55
CA ASN A 103 7.34 19.60 0.85
C ASN A 103 6.47 20.81 1.20
N ARG A 104 5.55 20.65 2.16
CA ARG A 104 4.67 21.72 2.62
C ARG A 104 4.56 21.74 4.14
N VAL A 105 4.36 22.94 4.69
CA VAL A 105 4.07 23.16 6.11
C VAL A 105 2.81 24.02 6.23
N THR A 106 2.04 23.75 7.27
CA THR A 106 0.80 24.46 7.63
C THR A 106 1.01 25.31 8.87
N TYR A 107 0.40 26.49 8.90
CA TYR A 107 0.48 27.42 10.03
C TYR A 107 -0.85 27.51 10.77
N LEU A 108 -0.99 26.70 11.82
CA LEU A 108 -2.23 26.62 12.61
C LEU A 108 -2.54 27.92 13.36
N ASP A 109 -1.52 28.62 13.84
CA ASP A 109 -1.68 29.87 14.60
C ASP A 109 -2.30 30.98 13.73
N ARG A 110 -1.89 31.04 12.45
CA ARG A 110 -2.44 31.99 11.46
C ARG A 110 -3.88 31.67 11.10
N LEU A 111 -4.23 30.39 11.03
CA LEU A 111 -5.61 29.97 10.81
C LEU A 111 -6.49 30.37 12.01
N ALA A 112 -6.00 30.13 13.23
CA ALA A 112 -6.73 30.47 14.46
C ALA A 112 -6.97 31.98 14.60
N SER A 113 -5.94 32.80 14.36
CA SER A 113 -6.05 34.27 14.43
C SER A 113 -6.99 34.87 13.38
N ARG A 114 -7.14 34.21 12.22
CA ARG A 114 -8.07 34.63 11.17
C ARG A 114 -9.50 34.19 11.46
N SER A 115 -9.68 33.00 12.03
CA SER A 115 -11.00 32.48 12.33
C SER A 115 -11.67 33.18 13.51
N SER A 116 -10.92 33.76 14.44
CA SER A 116 -11.49 34.56 15.53
C SER A 116 -12.13 35.89 15.06
N ARG A 117 -11.87 36.31 13.81
CA ARG A 117 -12.44 37.52 13.18
C ARG A 117 -13.66 37.25 12.28
N SER A 118 -14.05 35.99 12.05
CA SER A 118 -15.16 35.60 11.16
C SER A 118 -16.07 34.57 11.83
N PRO A 119 -17.41 34.59 11.62
CA PRO A 119 -18.33 33.67 12.30
C PRO A 119 -18.31 32.20 11.80
N TRP A 120 -17.31 31.77 11.01
CA TRP A 120 -17.24 30.43 10.40
C TRP A 120 -16.10 29.56 10.99
N PRO A 121 -16.03 28.24 10.69
CA PRO A 121 -16.29 27.11 11.57
C PRO A 121 -15.17 26.72 12.58
N ALA A 122 -14.20 27.57 12.94
CA ALA A 122 -13.22 27.15 13.98
C ALA A 122 -13.87 26.93 15.36
N ALA A 123 -14.91 27.71 15.67
CA ALA A 123 -15.70 27.57 16.91
C ALA A 123 -16.46 26.23 17.00
N MET A 124 -16.72 25.55 15.88
CA MET A 124 -17.43 24.26 15.87
C MET A 124 -16.49 23.08 16.18
N TYR A 125 -15.18 23.21 15.89
CA TYR A 125 -14.19 22.16 16.12
C TYR A 125 -13.47 22.27 17.48
N GLU A 126 -13.41 23.47 18.07
CA GLU A 126 -12.99 23.66 19.47
C GLU A 126 -13.93 22.92 20.43
N LYS A 127 -15.26 23.07 20.25
CA LYS A 127 -16.26 22.41 21.10
C LYS A 127 -16.22 20.88 21.03
N GLY A 128 -15.92 20.29 19.88
CA GLY A 128 -15.71 18.84 19.76
C GLY A 128 -14.40 18.33 20.39
N GLY A 129 -13.45 19.23 20.69
CA GLY A 129 -12.22 18.93 21.43
C GLY A 129 -12.35 19.10 22.95
N GLU A 130 -13.25 19.98 23.38
CA GLU A 130 -13.53 20.27 24.80
C GLU A 130 -14.52 19.29 25.43
N ALA A 131 -15.36 18.62 24.64
CA ALA A 131 -16.35 17.65 25.13
C ALA A 131 -15.75 16.38 25.79
N SER A 132 -14.42 16.23 25.80
CA SER A 132 -13.75 15.18 26.58
C SER A 132 -13.32 15.73 27.93
N ARG A 133 -13.73 15.08 29.03
CA ARG A 133 -13.23 15.38 30.41
C ARG A 133 -11.69 15.36 30.52
N LEU A 134 -11.00 14.84 29.50
CA LEU A 134 -9.55 14.83 29.35
C LEU A 134 -9.14 15.68 28.13
N ALA A 135 -9.40 16.98 28.20
CA ALA A 135 -9.04 17.93 27.14
C ALA A 135 -7.54 17.83 26.77
N GLY A 136 -7.26 17.85 25.46
CA GLY A 136 -5.90 17.80 24.93
C GLY A 136 -5.20 16.44 24.99
N VAL A 137 -5.93 15.32 25.10
CA VAL A 137 -5.36 13.96 25.01
C VAL A 137 -5.36 13.46 23.56
N ASP A 138 -4.21 12.94 23.12
CA ASP A 138 -4.04 12.27 21.83
C ASP A 138 -3.41 10.87 22.02
N PRO A 139 -3.86 9.83 21.30
CA PRO A 139 -4.93 9.86 20.31
C PRO A 139 -6.31 9.92 20.97
N ARG A 140 -7.30 10.43 20.25
CA ARG A 140 -8.68 10.52 20.76
C ARG A 140 -9.39 9.16 20.84
N ALA A 141 -8.91 8.16 20.13
CA ALA A 141 -9.46 6.80 20.18
C ALA A 141 -9.09 6.12 21.52
N PRO A 142 -10.07 5.80 22.39
CA PRO A 142 -9.79 5.36 23.76
C PRO A 142 -9.05 4.02 23.81
N GLU A 143 -9.39 3.05 22.95
CA GLU A 143 -8.68 1.77 22.90
C GLU A 143 -7.18 1.96 22.59
N LEU A 144 -6.87 2.80 21.59
CA LEU A 144 -5.49 3.10 21.20
C LEU A 144 -4.76 3.93 22.27
N TYR A 145 -5.45 4.87 22.92
CA TYR A 145 -4.88 5.68 23.99
C TYR A 145 -4.49 4.83 25.19
N TYR A 146 -5.39 3.97 25.68
CA TYR A 146 -5.12 3.15 26.86
C TYR A 146 -4.20 1.95 26.59
N ALA A 147 -4.11 1.49 25.34
CA ALA A 147 -3.18 0.44 24.94
C ALA A 147 -1.72 0.93 24.79
N ARG A 148 -1.48 2.24 24.64
CA ARG A 148 -0.13 2.79 24.54
C ARG A 148 0.61 2.66 25.87
N GLY A 149 1.77 1.99 25.84
CA GLY A 149 2.72 1.92 26.96
C GLY A 149 3.62 3.16 27.10
N VAL A 150 3.14 4.34 26.70
CA VAL A 150 3.90 5.61 26.77
C VAL A 150 3.56 6.34 28.07
N ASP A 151 4.52 7.08 28.62
CA ASP A 151 4.28 7.93 29.79
C ASP A 151 3.17 8.96 29.50
N TYR A 152 2.04 8.79 30.17
CA TYR A 152 0.84 9.61 30.01
C TYR A 152 0.86 10.88 30.85
N LEU A 153 1.87 11.08 31.71
CA LEU A 153 2.04 12.29 32.54
C LEU A 153 2.85 13.38 31.84
N ARG A 154 3.54 13.02 30.75
CA ARG A 154 4.35 13.96 29.99
C ARG A 154 3.51 15.15 29.52
N ASP A 155 4.01 16.36 29.78
CA ASP A 155 3.42 17.64 29.38
C ASP A 155 1.99 17.89 29.95
N ARG A 156 1.64 17.27 31.09
CA ARG A 156 0.35 17.47 31.78
C ARG A 156 0.50 18.36 33.01
N ALA A 157 -0.08 19.55 32.96
CA ALA A 157 -0.05 20.52 34.06
C ALA A 157 -1.26 20.45 35.01
N ALA A 158 -2.35 19.77 34.62
CA ALA A 158 -3.59 19.80 35.38
C ALA A 158 -3.52 18.92 36.65
N PRO A 159 -3.80 19.46 37.85
CA PRO A 159 -3.62 18.74 39.11
C PRO A 159 -4.62 17.58 39.33
N SER A 160 -5.82 17.64 38.72
CA SER A 160 -6.83 16.58 38.82
C SER A 160 -6.64 15.44 37.80
N PHE A 161 -5.75 15.61 36.81
CA PHE A 161 -5.64 14.73 35.63
C PHE A 161 -5.50 13.25 35.98
N VAL A 162 -4.69 12.91 36.99
CA VAL A 162 -4.48 11.52 37.41
C VAL A 162 -5.77 10.89 37.94
N LYS A 163 -6.56 11.65 38.71
CA LYS A 163 -7.84 11.19 39.25
C LYS A 163 -8.85 11.00 38.12
N ASP A 164 -9.01 12.01 37.27
CA ASP A 164 -9.99 12.02 36.19
C ASP A 164 -9.69 10.91 35.15
N ARG A 165 -8.41 10.72 34.82
CA ARG A 165 -7.97 9.64 33.92
C ARG A 165 -8.29 8.25 34.47
N ARG A 166 -8.11 8.03 35.78
CA ARG A 166 -8.42 6.74 36.42
C ARG A 166 -9.92 6.47 36.40
N THR A 167 -10.73 7.47 36.72
CA THR A 167 -12.20 7.38 36.64
C THR A 167 -12.65 7.07 35.22
N MET A 168 -12.16 7.82 34.23
CA MET A 168 -12.49 7.63 32.82
C MET A 168 -12.06 6.26 32.30
N LYS A 169 -10.88 5.75 32.71
CA LYS A 169 -10.45 4.41 32.33
C LYS A 169 -11.42 3.34 32.83
N ARG A 170 -11.91 3.47 34.05
CA ARG A 170 -12.90 2.54 34.61
C ARG A 170 -14.23 2.60 33.85
N GLU A 171 -14.75 3.80 33.60
CA GLU A 171 -15.98 4.01 32.82
C GLU A 171 -15.84 3.41 31.40
N TYR A 172 -14.67 3.55 30.77
CA TYR A 172 -14.36 2.96 29.46
C TYR A 172 -14.34 1.43 29.47
N GLU A 173 -13.71 0.80 30.48
CA GLU A 173 -13.72 -0.66 30.61
C GLU A 173 -15.14 -1.20 30.83
N GLU A 174 -15.94 -0.53 31.66
CA GLU A 174 -17.36 -0.88 31.85
C GLU A 174 -18.15 -0.74 30.54
N PHE A 175 -17.90 0.32 29.75
CA PHE A 175 -18.46 0.49 28.41
C PHE A 175 -18.06 -0.64 27.46
N LYS A 176 -16.78 -1.03 27.45
CA LYS A 176 -16.25 -2.12 26.62
C LYS A 176 -16.92 -3.45 26.94
N VAL A 177 -17.14 -3.75 28.22
CA VAL A 177 -17.88 -4.95 28.65
C VAL A 177 -19.32 -4.93 28.13
N ARG A 178 -20.04 -3.80 28.23
CA ARG A 178 -21.41 -3.68 27.69
C ARG A 178 -21.45 -3.89 26.17
N MET A 179 -20.50 -3.31 25.44
CA MET A 179 -20.39 -3.49 23.98
C MET A 179 -20.07 -4.92 23.60
N ASN A 180 -19.17 -5.59 24.33
CA ASN A 180 -18.86 -7.01 24.11
C ASN A 180 -20.07 -7.91 24.36
N HIS A 181 -20.87 -7.63 25.39
CA HIS A 181 -22.12 -8.34 25.66
C HIS A 181 -23.12 -8.17 24.50
N LEU A 182 -23.28 -6.94 23.99
CA LEU A 182 -24.13 -6.67 22.82
C LEU A 182 -23.64 -7.39 21.57
N ALA A 183 -22.33 -7.35 21.29
CA ALA A 183 -21.74 -8.05 20.16
C ALA A 183 -21.89 -9.58 20.26
N ALA A 184 -21.75 -10.15 21.46
CA ALA A 184 -21.97 -11.57 21.71
C ALA A 184 -23.44 -11.96 21.50
N ARG A 185 -24.39 -11.13 21.95
CA ARG A 185 -25.82 -11.32 21.72
C ARG A 185 -26.16 -11.23 20.22
N ALA A 186 -25.56 -10.27 19.50
CA ALA A 186 -25.78 -10.05 18.08
C ALA A 186 -25.35 -11.23 17.18
N ARG A 187 -24.47 -12.12 17.65
CA ARG A 187 -24.07 -13.33 16.90
C ARG A 187 -25.19 -14.36 16.77
N LYS A 188 -26.16 -14.36 17.68
CA LYS A 188 -27.30 -15.27 17.65
C LYS A 188 -28.50 -14.51 17.10
N VAL A 189 -28.76 -14.69 15.81
CA VAL A 189 -29.92 -14.07 15.14
C VAL A 189 -31.19 -14.78 15.63
N PRO A 190 -32.19 -14.06 16.18
CA PRO A 190 -33.48 -14.64 16.55
C PRO A 190 -34.24 -15.14 15.32
N GLU A 191 -35.01 -16.22 15.46
CA GLU A 191 -35.82 -16.77 14.35
C GLU A 191 -36.91 -15.80 13.89
N GLU A 192 -37.52 -15.07 14.82
CA GLU A 192 -38.54 -14.05 14.55
C GLU A 192 -37.96 -12.71 14.07
N GLY A 193 -36.63 -12.62 13.92
CA GLY A 193 -35.92 -11.40 13.55
C GLY A 193 -35.61 -10.49 14.73
N TRP A 194 -34.92 -9.37 14.45
CA TRP A 194 -34.58 -8.39 15.46
C TRP A 194 -35.81 -7.53 15.81
N ILE A 195 -35.94 -7.21 17.10
CA ILE A 195 -36.99 -6.36 17.65
C ILE A 195 -36.30 -5.19 18.37
N MET A 196 -36.80 -3.98 18.16
CA MET A 196 -36.32 -2.77 18.80
C MET A 196 -36.74 -2.71 20.27
N SER A 197 -36.13 -1.81 21.05
CA SER A 197 -36.44 -1.66 22.48
C SER A 197 -37.87 -1.21 22.77
N ASP A 198 -38.53 -0.59 21.80
CA ASP A 198 -39.92 -0.17 21.84
C ASP A 198 -40.92 -1.29 21.48
N GLY A 199 -40.43 -2.49 21.18
CA GLY A 199 -41.24 -3.65 20.81
C GLY A 199 -41.59 -3.75 19.31
N THR A 200 -41.16 -2.79 18.49
CA THR A 200 -41.41 -2.84 17.03
C THR A 200 -40.38 -3.71 16.31
N PRO A 201 -40.74 -4.38 15.20
CA PRO A 201 -39.79 -5.17 14.43
C PRO A 201 -38.73 -4.27 13.77
N TRP A 202 -37.48 -4.74 13.73
CA TRP A 202 -36.38 -4.01 13.08
C TRP A 202 -36.61 -3.91 11.56
N PRO A 203 -36.65 -2.70 10.97
CA PRO A 203 -36.93 -2.54 9.54
C PRO A 203 -35.88 -3.19 8.63
N GLY A 204 -34.65 -3.38 9.12
CA GLY A 204 -33.54 -4.00 8.38
C GLY A 204 -33.38 -5.50 8.60
N ASN A 205 -34.43 -6.24 8.98
CA ASN A 205 -34.35 -7.69 9.19
C ASN A 205 -33.96 -8.45 7.91
N ASN A 206 -34.42 -7.99 6.74
CA ASN A 206 -33.98 -8.51 5.45
C ASN A 206 -32.90 -7.60 4.84
N SER A 207 -31.67 -8.10 4.72
CA SER A 207 -30.54 -7.30 4.20
C SER A 207 -30.60 -6.98 2.70
N ARG A 208 -31.44 -7.71 1.93
CA ARG A 208 -31.63 -7.51 0.48
C ARG A 208 -32.84 -6.63 0.16
N ASP A 209 -33.81 -6.58 1.07
CA ASP A 209 -35.03 -5.80 0.95
C ASP A 209 -35.34 -5.10 2.27
N HIS A 210 -34.99 -3.82 2.34
CA HIS A 210 -35.32 -3.01 3.51
C HIS A 210 -35.43 -1.53 3.12
N PRO A 211 -36.30 -0.77 3.80
CA PRO A 211 -36.42 0.67 3.58
C PRO A 211 -35.15 1.41 4.03
N ALA A 212 -35.03 2.67 3.59
CA ALA A 212 -34.04 3.58 4.13
C ALA A 212 -34.34 3.92 5.60
N MET A 213 -33.28 4.10 6.40
CA MET A 213 -33.40 4.49 7.80
C MET A 213 -32.45 5.66 8.06
N ILE A 214 -32.96 6.74 8.63
CA ILE A 214 -32.16 7.90 9.05
C ILE A 214 -32.49 8.19 10.50
N GLN A 215 -31.49 8.21 11.37
CA GLN A 215 -31.66 8.45 12.80
C GLN A 215 -30.64 9.48 13.29
N VAL A 216 -31.07 10.41 14.14
CA VAL A 216 -30.20 11.34 14.85
C VAL A 216 -29.85 10.72 16.20
N LEU A 217 -28.58 10.39 16.42
CA LEU A 217 -28.10 9.69 17.63
C LEU A 217 -27.57 10.64 18.70
N LEU A 218 -27.01 11.78 18.30
CA LEU A 218 -26.48 12.82 19.19
C LEU A 218 -26.79 14.20 18.61
N GLY A 219 -26.88 15.21 19.48
CA GLY A 219 -27.03 16.61 19.09
C GLY A 219 -28.47 17.03 18.79
N HIS A 220 -29.46 16.36 19.40
CA HIS A 220 -30.83 16.88 19.45
C HIS A 220 -30.86 18.22 20.21
N PRO A 221 -31.81 19.12 19.91
CA PRO A 221 -32.01 20.33 20.71
C PRO A 221 -32.35 19.94 22.17
N GLY A 222 -31.35 20.01 23.06
CA GLY A 222 -31.46 19.58 24.46
C GLY A 222 -30.38 18.58 24.91
N ASP A 223 -29.75 17.86 23.97
CA ASP A 223 -28.62 16.97 24.28
C ASP A 223 -27.37 17.81 24.52
N ARG A 224 -27.01 17.97 25.80
CA ARG A 224 -25.82 18.69 26.23
C ARG A 224 -24.86 17.74 26.94
N ASP A 225 -23.58 18.06 26.88
CA ASP A 225 -22.60 17.41 27.73
C ASP A 225 -22.84 17.74 29.22
N VAL A 226 -22.05 17.12 30.09
CA VAL A 226 -22.15 17.29 31.55
C VAL A 226 -21.90 18.74 31.98
N ASP A 227 -21.15 19.49 31.17
CA ASP A 227 -20.76 20.88 31.41
C ASP A 227 -21.71 21.88 30.71
N GLY A 228 -22.78 21.39 30.07
CA GLY A 228 -23.77 22.19 29.36
C GLY A 228 -23.38 22.59 27.93
N GLY A 229 -22.25 22.10 27.42
CA GLY A 229 -21.79 22.25 26.05
C GLY A 229 -22.63 21.45 25.05
N GLU A 230 -22.70 21.94 23.81
CA GLU A 230 -23.42 21.27 22.73
C GLU A 230 -22.52 20.23 22.05
N LEU A 231 -23.04 19.01 21.92
CA LEU A 231 -22.33 17.92 21.23
C LEU A 231 -22.56 17.98 19.72
N PRO A 232 -21.57 17.57 18.90
CA PRO A 232 -21.75 17.45 17.46
C PRO A 232 -22.89 16.49 17.09
N ARG A 233 -23.65 16.86 16.06
CA ARG A 233 -24.74 16.00 15.57
C ARG A 233 -24.20 14.73 14.95
N LEU A 234 -24.72 13.58 15.36
CA LEU A 234 -24.40 12.28 14.78
C LEU A 234 -25.62 11.71 14.07
N PHE A 235 -25.52 11.50 12.76
CA PHE A 235 -26.56 10.90 11.94
C PHE A 235 -26.18 9.47 11.57
N TYR A 236 -27.07 8.51 11.86
CA TYR A 236 -27.02 7.16 11.33
C TYR A 236 -27.87 7.09 10.06
N VAL A 237 -27.29 6.58 8.97
CA VAL A 237 -27.95 6.46 7.68
C VAL A 237 -27.78 5.05 7.13
N SER A 238 -28.89 4.38 6.87
CA SER A 238 -28.97 3.13 6.11
C SER A 238 -29.74 3.37 4.84
N ARG A 239 -29.19 2.95 3.69
CA ARG A 239 -29.81 3.13 2.38
C ARG A 239 -30.94 2.12 2.19
N GLU A 240 -31.94 2.50 1.40
CA GLU A 240 -32.91 1.52 0.89
C GLU A 240 -32.20 0.51 -0.02
N LYS A 241 -32.62 -0.76 0.08
CA LYS A 241 -32.22 -1.82 -0.83
C LYS A 241 -33.44 -2.60 -1.27
N ARG A 242 -33.45 -2.96 -2.55
CA ARG A 242 -34.47 -3.81 -3.18
C ARG A 242 -33.79 -4.89 -4.03
N PRO A 243 -34.40 -6.08 -4.13
CA PRO A 243 -33.95 -7.10 -5.09
C PRO A 243 -34.07 -6.56 -6.52
N GLY A 244 -33.17 -6.98 -7.41
CA GLY A 244 -33.11 -6.50 -8.80
C GLY A 244 -32.38 -5.17 -9.03
N PHE A 245 -32.02 -4.44 -7.96
CA PHE A 245 -31.27 -3.18 -8.08
C PHE A 245 -29.77 -3.36 -7.82
N ARG A 246 -28.93 -2.73 -8.66
CA ARG A 246 -27.48 -2.66 -8.44
C ARG A 246 -27.14 -1.56 -7.44
N HIS A 247 -26.47 -1.91 -6.34
CA HIS A 247 -26.28 -1.01 -5.18
C HIS A 247 -24.89 -0.36 -5.07
N HIS A 248 -23.95 -0.71 -5.97
CA HIS A 248 -22.61 -0.13 -6.12
C HIS A 248 -21.76 -0.03 -4.83
N GLY A 249 -21.94 -0.96 -3.89
CA GLY A 249 -21.10 -1.10 -2.69
C GLY A 249 -20.81 0.22 -1.98
N LYS A 250 -19.51 0.54 -1.82
CA LYS A 250 -19.02 1.75 -1.14
C LYS A 250 -19.32 3.03 -1.93
N ALA A 251 -19.23 3.00 -3.26
CA ALA A 251 -19.51 4.18 -4.09
C ALA A 251 -20.96 4.65 -3.95
N GLY A 252 -21.91 3.70 -4.00
CA GLY A 252 -23.32 4.01 -3.77
C GLY A 252 -23.61 4.51 -2.34
N ALA A 253 -22.88 3.99 -1.34
CA ALA A 253 -23.00 4.44 0.04
C ALA A 253 -22.52 5.88 0.23
N MET A 254 -21.34 6.21 -0.31
CA MET A 254 -20.77 7.56 -0.23
C MET A 254 -21.65 8.59 -0.96
N ASN A 255 -22.15 8.26 -2.15
CA ASN A 255 -23.03 9.17 -2.91
C ASN A 255 -24.34 9.45 -2.16
N ALA A 256 -24.92 8.44 -1.50
CA ALA A 256 -26.11 8.64 -0.68
C ALA A 256 -25.82 9.52 0.54
N LEU A 257 -24.69 9.31 1.23
CA LEU A 257 -24.28 10.14 2.35
C LEU A 257 -24.09 11.62 1.95
N LEU A 258 -23.51 11.87 0.77
CA LEU A 258 -23.37 13.24 0.25
C LEU A 258 -24.74 13.90 0.02
N ARG A 259 -25.69 13.19 -0.60
CA ARG A 259 -27.05 13.71 -0.83
C ARG A 259 -27.80 13.98 0.47
N VAL A 260 -27.70 13.07 1.44
CA VAL A 260 -28.32 13.24 2.76
C VAL A 260 -27.68 14.41 3.52
N SER A 261 -26.35 14.52 3.48
CA SER A 261 -25.61 15.63 4.11
C SER A 261 -26.02 16.98 3.52
N ALA A 262 -26.17 17.07 2.18
CA ALA A 262 -26.60 18.28 1.50
C ALA A 262 -27.96 18.80 1.97
N VAL A 263 -28.88 17.90 2.35
CA VAL A 263 -30.21 18.26 2.87
C VAL A 263 -30.17 18.58 4.36
N LEU A 264 -29.41 17.84 5.16
CA LEU A 264 -29.45 17.94 6.62
C LEU A 264 -28.57 19.07 7.18
N THR A 265 -27.36 19.26 6.64
CA THR A 265 -26.37 20.20 7.18
C THR A 265 -25.71 21.07 6.11
N ASN A 266 -25.70 20.64 4.85
CA ASN A 266 -25.08 21.30 3.71
C ASN A 266 -23.63 21.74 3.97
N GLY A 267 -22.81 20.83 4.51
CA GLY A 267 -21.40 21.11 4.80
C GLY A 267 -20.57 21.37 3.54
N ALA A 268 -19.80 22.45 3.51
CA ALA A 268 -18.94 22.83 2.37
C ALA A 268 -17.75 21.89 2.14
N TYR A 269 -17.32 21.17 3.18
CA TYR A 269 -16.19 20.24 3.13
C TYR A 269 -16.61 18.87 3.67
N VAL A 270 -16.09 17.81 3.06
CA VAL A 270 -16.40 16.42 3.44
C VAL A 270 -15.11 15.70 3.79
N LEU A 271 -15.09 15.09 4.98
CA LEU A 271 -14.03 14.18 5.40
C LEU A 271 -14.51 12.74 5.23
N ASN A 272 -13.78 11.96 4.44
CA ASN A 272 -14.03 10.53 4.28
C ASN A 272 -13.06 9.71 5.15
N LEU A 273 -13.58 8.79 5.97
CA LEU A 273 -12.81 7.91 6.85
C LEU A 273 -13.39 6.50 6.81
N ASP A 274 -12.50 5.50 6.78
CA ASP A 274 -12.88 4.09 6.89
C ASP A 274 -12.93 3.66 8.37
N CYS A 275 -13.60 2.54 8.64
CA CYS A 275 -13.90 2.10 10.01
C CYS A 275 -12.68 1.61 10.80
N ASP A 276 -11.61 1.22 10.11
CA ASP A 276 -10.32 0.82 10.64
C ASP A 276 -9.35 2.01 10.81
N HIS A 277 -9.75 3.20 10.38
CA HIS A 277 -8.98 4.43 10.53
C HIS A 277 -9.52 5.30 11.65
N CYS A 278 -8.61 5.92 12.40
CA CYS A 278 -8.95 6.90 13.43
C CYS A 278 -8.10 8.16 13.30
N VAL A 279 -8.67 9.29 13.70
CA VAL A 279 -7.94 10.57 13.78
C VAL A 279 -6.97 10.49 14.96
N ASN A 280 -5.67 10.38 14.66
CA ASN A 280 -4.62 10.26 15.66
C ASN A 280 -4.33 11.59 16.38
N ASN A 281 -4.34 12.70 15.65
CA ASN A 281 -4.07 14.04 16.18
C ASN A 281 -5.27 14.95 15.94
N SER A 282 -5.73 15.60 17.00
CA SER A 282 -6.76 16.63 16.97
C SER A 282 -6.49 17.81 16.03
N SER A 283 -5.23 18.11 15.67
CA SER A 283 -4.89 19.18 14.72
C SER A 283 -5.13 18.82 13.26
N ALA A 284 -5.27 17.54 12.91
CA ALA A 284 -5.28 17.10 11.50
C ALA A 284 -6.36 17.81 10.66
N LEU A 285 -7.55 18.03 11.22
CA LEU A 285 -8.61 18.77 10.53
C LEU A 285 -8.23 20.23 10.31
N ARG A 286 -7.65 20.90 11.31
CA ARG A 286 -7.19 22.29 11.18
C ARG A 286 -6.06 22.41 10.15
N GLU A 287 -5.16 21.43 10.08
CA GLU A 287 -4.11 21.37 9.07
C GLU A 287 -4.70 21.24 7.64
N ALA A 288 -5.74 20.43 7.46
CA ALA A 288 -6.46 20.39 6.18
C ALA A 288 -7.09 21.75 5.84
N MET A 289 -7.69 22.43 6.81
CA MET A 289 -8.28 23.74 6.59
C MET A 289 -7.25 24.79 6.20
N CYS A 290 -5.99 24.71 6.69
CA CYS A 290 -4.92 25.60 6.24
C CYS A 290 -4.69 25.53 4.72
N PHE A 291 -4.87 24.37 4.08
CA PHE A 291 -4.75 24.23 2.63
C PHE A 291 -6.01 24.68 1.90
N MET A 292 -7.19 24.28 2.40
CA MET A 292 -8.46 24.56 1.73
C MET A 292 -8.88 26.04 1.82
N MET A 293 -8.49 26.73 2.89
CA MET A 293 -8.79 28.14 3.14
C MET A 293 -7.62 29.08 2.82
N ASP A 294 -6.56 28.57 2.20
CA ASP A 294 -5.42 29.39 1.80
C ASP A 294 -5.89 30.46 0.78
N PRO A 295 -5.67 31.76 1.02
CA PRO A 295 -6.14 32.83 0.14
C PRO A 295 -5.54 32.72 -1.28
N VAL A 296 -4.35 32.10 -1.42
CA VAL A 296 -3.65 31.96 -2.70
C VAL A 296 -3.93 30.60 -3.35
N ALA A 297 -3.91 29.52 -2.56
CA ALA A 297 -3.98 28.15 -3.08
C ALA A 297 -5.33 27.45 -2.86
N GLY A 298 -6.19 27.95 -1.98
CA GLY A 298 -7.43 27.30 -1.53
C GLY A 298 -8.41 27.06 -2.67
N ASN A 299 -8.63 28.07 -3.53
CA ASN A 299 -9.54 27.96 -4.68
C ASN A 299 -9.12 26.90 -5.72
N ARG A 300 -7.87 26.45 -5.70
CA ARG A 300 -7.36 25.39 -6.60
C ARG A 300 -7.25 24.03 -5.93
N THR A 301 -7.62 23.93 -4.65
CA THR A 301 -7.50 22.71 -3.86
C THR A 301 -8.85 22.01 -3.78
N CYS A 302 -8.94 20.80 -4.35
CA CYS A 302 -10.17 20.00 -4.32
C CYS A 302 -10.22 19.00 -3.16
N PHE A 303 -9.08 18.44 -2.77
CA PHE A 303 -8.96 17.55 -1.61
C PHE A 303 -7.57 17.63 -0.98
N VAL A 304 -7.49 17.26 0.30
CA VAL A 304 -6.23 17.12 1.04
C VAL A 304 -6.09 15.66 1.45
N GLN A 305 -5.12 14.95 0.85
CA GLN A 305 -4.85 13.55 1.19
C GLN A 305 -3.86 13.47 2.35
N PHE A 306 -4.27 12.80 3.43
CA PHE A 306 -3.37 12.47 4.53
C PHE A 306 -2.66 11.15 4.27
N ALA A 307 -1.42 11.04 4.74
CA ALA A 307 -0.68 9.78 4.74
C ALA A 307 -1.25 8.83 5.79
N LEU A 308 -1.77 7.69 5.36
CA LEU A 308 -2.23 6.64 6.24
C LEU A 308 -1.03 5.94 6.88
N ARG A 309 -1.08 5.72 8.20
CA ARG A 309 0.00 5.06 8.97
C ARG A 309 -0.60 3.98 9.86
N ASP A 310 -0.12 2.75 9.69
CA ASP A 310 -0.54 1.63 10.54
C ASP A 310 0.12 1.68 11.92
N SER A 311 -0.70 1.54 12.96
CA SER A 311 -0.21 1.48 14.36
C SER A 311 0.39 0.11 14.75
N GLY A 312 0.35 -0.89 13.86
CA GLY A 312 0.75 -2.28 14.15
C GLY A 312 2.25 -2.56 14.27
N GLY A 313 3.11 -1.55 14.09
CA GLY A 313 4.55 -1.69 14.19
C GLY A 313 5.08 -1.48 15.61
N GLY A 314 4.79 -2.40 16.52
CA GLY A 314 5.54 -2.52 17.77
C GLY A 314 7.00 -2.84 17.45
N GLY A 315 7.82 -1.80 17.33
CA GLY A 315 9.26 -1.90 17.21
C GLY A 315 9.83 -2.49 18.49
N GLY A 316 9.98 -3.81 18.51
CA GLY A 316 10.99 -4.47 19.32
C GLY A 316 12.33 -3.88 18.91
N GLY A 317 12.89 -3.06 19.79
CA GLY A 317 14.27 -2.60 19.67
C GLY A 317 15.19 -3.78 19.97
N ASP A 318 15.61 -4.47 18.91
CA ASP A 318 16.85 -5.23 18.95
C ASP A 318 17.94 -4.26 18.49
N GLY A 319 18.54 -3.60 19.47
CA GLY A 319 19.89 -3.05 19.34
C GLY A 319 20.85 -4.22 19.38
N ASP A 320 21.50 -4.47 18.24
CA ASP A 320 22.73 -5.25 18.21
C ASP A 320 23.78 -4.38 17.52
N ASP A 321 24.58 -3.72 18.35
CA ASP A 321 25.78 -3.00 17.98
C ASP A 321 26.87 -4.02 17.66
N GLY A 322 27.14 -4.19 16.36
CA GLY A 322 28.29 -4.92 15.84
C GLY A 322 29.17 -4.00 15.02
N GLY A 323 29.88 -3.08 15.69
CA GLY A 323 30.95 -2.29 15.09
C GLY A 323 32.28 -3.06 15.13
N GLY A 324 32.89 -3.28 13.97
CA GLY A 324 34.23 -3.84 13.85
C GLY A 324 34.65 -3.95 12.39
N GLY A 325 35.35 -2.92 11.90
CA GLY A 325 35.79 -2.82 10.51
C GLY A 325 36.90 -3.79 10.13
N GLY A 326 37.04 -3.98 8.82
CA GLY A 326 38.16 -4.63 8.15
C GLY A 326 37.92 -4.53 6.66
N GLY A 327 38.78 -3.79 5.96
CA GLY A 327 38.72 -3.69 4.51
C GLY A 327 38.87 -5.05 3.86
N ASP A 328 38.23 -5.22 2.71
CA ASP A 328 38.96 -5.46 1.46
C ASP A 328 37.98 -5.42 0.29
N SER A 329 38.27 -4.55 -0.65
CA SER A 329 37.66 -4.49 -1.97
C SER A 329 37.98 -5.77 -2.72
N VAL A 330 36.99 -6.64 -2.90
CA VAL A 330 37.13 -7.84 -3.72
C VAL A 330 36.57 -7.57 -5.11
N PHE A 331 37.48 -7.74 -6.07
CA PHE A 331 37.31 -7.68 -7.51
C PHE A 331 36.10 -8.49 -8.01
N PHE A 332 35.35 -7.89 -8.95
CA PHE A 332 34.43 -8.60 -9.82
C PHE A 332 35.21 -9.17 -11.01
N ASP A 333 35.10 -10.48 -11.24
CA ASP A 333 35.20 -11.01 -12.59
C ASP A 333 34.11 -12.08 -12.79
N SER A 334 33.29 -11.88 -13.82
CA SER A 334 32.32 -12.85 -14.29
C SER A 334 32.01 -12.62 -15.77
N THR A 335 32.70 -13.40 -16.57
CA THR A 335 32.45 -13.98 -17.91
C THR A 335 31.28 -13.46 -18.75
N PHE A 336 31.68 -12.89 -19.89
CA PHE A 336 30.99 -13.02 -21.17
C PHE A 336 31.61 -14.20 -21.95
N PRO A 337 30.87 -14.82 -22.89
CA PRO A 337 31.43 -15.80 -23.82
C PRO A 337 32.65 -15.21 -24.53
N GLY A 338 33.63 -16.07 -24.82
CA GLY A 338 34.88 -15.70 -25.49
C GLY A 338 34.62 -14.82 -26.70
N ASP A 339 35.42 -13.76 -26.80
CA ASP A 339 35.40 -12.68 -27.80
C ASP A 339 34.39 -11.55 -27.56
N VAL A 340 34.59 -10.81 -26.47
CA VAL A 340 33.84 -9.57 -26.18
C VAL A 340 34.79 -8.46 -25.70
N CYS A 341 34.78 -7.32 -26.40
CA CYS A 341 35.65 -6.17 -26.12
C CYS A 341 35.52 -5.63 -24.67
N TYR A 342 36.62 -5.09 -24.13
CA TYR A 342 36.75 -4.34 -22.85
C TYR A 342 35.62 -3.33 -22.55
N TYR A 343 34.92 -2.85 -23.56
CA TYR A 343 33.82 -1.88 -23.45
C TYR A 343 32.55 -2.42 -22.76
N ASP A 344 32.29 -3.73 -22.84
CA ASP A 344 31.06 -4.35 -22.36
C ASP A 344 30.93 -4.38 -20.83
N SER A 345 31.98 -4.90 -20.19
CA SER A 345 32.06 -5.02 -18.74
C SER A 345 32.09 -3.64 -18.09
N VAL A 346 32.81 -2.69 -18.68
CA VAL A 346 32.88 -1.30 -18.22
C VAL A 346 31.50 -0.65 -18.23
N LEU A 347 30.72 -0.80 -19.32
CA LEU A 347 29.38 -0.20 -19.42
C LEU A 347 28.40 -0.78 -18.39
N LEU A 348 28.42 -2.09 -18.20
CA LEU A 348 27.59 -2.76 -17.20
C LEU A 348 27.98 -2.34 -15.77
N ILE A 349 29.28 -2.29 -15.46
CA ILE A 349 29.79 -1.85 -14.16
C ILE A 349 29.37 -0.41 -13.89
N LEU A 350 29.56 0.50 -14.85
CA LEU A 350 29.12 1.89 -14.74
C LEU A 350 27.61 1.99 -14.52
N LEU A 351 26.82 1.18 -15.22
CA LEU A 351 25.37 1.13 -15.03
C LEU A 351 25.01 0.69 -13.60
N LEU A 352 25.61 -0.39 -13.09
CA LEU A 352 25.37 -0.88 -11.72
C LEU A 352 25.79 0.15 -10.66
N PHE A 353 26.95 0.78 -10.80
CA PHE A 353 27.37 1.88 -9.92
C PHE A 353 26.42 3.07 -9.99
N SER A 354 25.92 3.42 -11.17
CA SER A 354 24.94 4.51 -11.33
C SER A 354 23.62 4.20 -10.63
N VAL A 355 23.18 2.93 -10.62
CA VAL A 355 22.01 2.46 -9.88
C VAL A 355 22.24 2.64 -8.38
N ALA A 356 23.35 2.12 -7.86
CA ALA A 356 23.70 2.22 -6.45
C ALA A 356 23.83 3.68 -5.99
N ALA A 357 24.48 4.53 -6.79
CA ALA A 357 24.61 5.96 -6.51
C ALA A 357 23.26 6.68 -6.50
N SER A 358 22.38 6.37 -7.47
CA SER A 358 21.03 6.95 -7.52
C SER A 358 20.20 6.59 -6.29
N VAL A 359 20.26 5.33 -5.84
CA VAL A 359 19.57 4.87 -4.63
C VAL A 359 20.15 5.53 -3.38
N ALA A 360 21.47 5.60 -3.24
CA ALA A 360 22.11 6.23 -2.09
C ALA A 360 21.73 7.73 -1.97
N LEU A 361 21.69 8.45 -3.09
CA LEU A 361 21.23 9.83 -3.13
C LEU A 361 19.74 9.95 -2.82
N GLU A 362 18.91 9.02 -3.33
CA GLU A 362 17.48 8.97 -3.03
C GLU A 362 17.20 8.82 -1.53
N LEU A 363 17.88 7.87 -0.89
CA LEU A 363 17.76 7.63 0.56
C LEU A 363 18.23 8.83 1.38
N ARG A 364 19.26 9.53 0.90
CA ARG A 364 19.79 10.72 1.56
C ARG A 364 18.78 11.88 1.60
N TRP A 365 18.19 12.26 0.45
CA TRP A 365 17.27 13.39 0.42
C TRP A 365 15.88 13.05 1.00
N SER A 366 15.43 11.80 0.85
CA SER A 366 14.14 11.32 1.39
C SER A 366 14.19 10.98 2.89
N ARG A 367 15.39 10.80 3.45
CA ARG A 367 15.63 10.38 4.84
C ARG A 367 14.99 9.04 5.20
N VAL A 368 14.79 8.17 4.21
CA VAL A 368 14.27 6.80 4.41
C VAL A 368 15.43 5.86 4.73
N PRO A 369 15.32 5.00 5.77
CA PRO A 369 16.36 4.04 6.06
C PRO A 369 16.46 2.95 4.98
N LEU A 370 17.67 2.52 4.64
CA LEU A 370 17.92 1.47 3.62
C LEU A 370 17.10 0.19 3.86
N ARG A 371 16.92 -0.21 5.12
CA ARG A 371 16.12 -1.38 5.49
C ARG A 371 14.65 -1.24 5.06
N ALA A 372 14.06 -0.04 5.18
CA ALA A 372 12.69 0.20 4.76
C ALA A 372 12.55 0.19 3.24
N TRP A 373 13.50 0.82 2.53
CA TRP A 373 13.57 0.77 1.08
C TRP A 373 13.71 -0.66 0.55
N TRP A 374 14.64 -1.44 1.11
CA TRP A 374 14.83 -2.83 0.72
C TRP A 374 13.62 -3.73 1.01
N ARG A 375 12.89 -3.46 2.10
CA ARG A 375 11.65 -4.17 2.40
C ARG A 375 10.57 -3.85 1.35
N ASP A 376 10.51 -2.61 0.89
CA ASP A 376 9.58 -2.17 -0.15
C ASP A 376 9.87 -2.85 -1.49
N GLU A 377 11.15 -2.91 -1.90
CA GLU A 377 11.58 -3.62 -3.11
C GLU A 377 11.21 -5.11 -3.08
N LYS A 378 11.37 -5.76 -1.92
CA LYS A 378 10.92 -7.16 -1.73
C LYS A 378 9.42 -7.30 -1.86
N LEU A 379 8.65 -6.39 -1.27
CA LEU A 379 7.19 -6.41 -1.35
C LEU A 379 6.71 -6.19 -2.79
N TRP A 380 7.35 -5.26 -3.50
CA TRP A 380 7.10 -5.04 -4.92
C TRP A 380 7.35 -6.31 -5.74
N MET A 381 8.47 -7.02 -5.52
CA MET A 381 8.76 -8.27 -6.24
C MET A 381 7.72 -9.37 -5.95
N VAL A 382 7.30 -9.52 -4.69
CA VAL A 382 6.29 -10.52 -4.30
C VAL A 382 4.93 -10.18 -4.91
N THR A 383 4.51 -8.92 -4.86
CA THR A 383 3.24 -8.46 -5.42
C THR A 383 3.22 -8.52 -6.94
N ALA A 384 4.34 -8.24 -7.62
CA ALA A 384 4.49 -8.37 -9.06
C ALA A 384 4.36 -9.84 -9.52
N THR A 385 5.01 -10.77 -8.82
CA THR A 385 5.00 -12.21 -9.16
C THR A 385 3.71 -12.94 -8.75
N SER A 386 2.83 -12.30 -7.97
CA SER A 386 1.56 -12.88 -7.50
C SER A 386 0.34 -12.08 -7.94
N ALA A 387 -0.08 -11.12 -7.12
CA ALA A 387 -1.32 -10.37 -7.26
C ALA A 387 -1.39 -9.59 -8.59
N SER A 388 -0.31 -8.94 -9.00
CA SER A 388 -0.29 -8.16 -10.25
C SER A 388 -0.41 -9.06 -11.47
N LEU A 389 0.28 -10.20 -11.48
CA LEU A 389 0.20 -11.17 -12.55
C LEU A 389 -1.22 -11.75 -12.68
N ALA A 390 -1.83 -12.15 -11.54
CA ALA A 390 -3.20 -12.63 -11.51
C ALA A 390 -4.19 -11.57 -11.99
N ALA A 391 -4.02 -10.31 -11.56
CA ALA A 391 -4.88 -9.19 -11.95
C ALA A 391 -4.80 -8.91 -13.47
N VAL A 392 -3.62 -9.00 -14.08
CA VAL A 392 -3.47 -8.84 -15.54
C VAL A 392 -4.20 -9.96 -16.28
N PHE A 393 -4.04 -11.21 -15.86
CA PHE A 393 -4.77 -12.33 -16.48
C PHE A 393 -6.28 -12.19 -16.31
N GLN A 394 -6.74 -11.78 -15.12
CA GLN A 394 -8.16 -11.50 -14.88
C GLN A 394 -8.68 -10.36 -15.76
N GLY A 395 -7.92 -9.27 -15.91
CA GLY A 395 -8.27 -8.15 -16.77
C GLY A 395 -8.37 -8.56 -18.24
N ILE A 396 -7.45 -9.40 -18.72
CA ILE A 396 -7.50 -9.95 -20.09
C ILE A 396 -8.73 -10.86 -20.25
N LEU A 397 -8.97 -11.75 -19.29
CA LEU A 397 -10.12 -12.66 -19.33
C LEU A 397 -11.43 -11.87 -19.34
N SER A 398 -11.60 -10.91 -18.44
CA SER A 398 -12.77 -10.04 -18.39
C SER A 398 -12.94 -9.24 -19.68
N ALA A 399 -11.85 -8.70 -20.25
CA ALA A 399 -11.90 -8.00 -21.53
C ALA A 399 -12.31 -8.92 -22.71
N CYS A 400 -11.94 -10.19 -22.67
CA CYS A 400 -12.26 -11.16 -23.72
C CYS A 400 -13.67 -11.77 -23.56
N THR A 401 -14.13 -12.01 -22.33
CA THR A 401 -15.40 -12.72 -22.06
C THR A 401 -16.56 -11.77 -21.74
N GLY A 402 -16.28 -10.52 -21.39
CA GLY A 402 -17.29 -9.56 -20.92
C GLY A 402 -17.86 -9.87 -19.54
N ILE A 403 -17.30 -10.85 -18.82
CA ILE A 403 -17.73 -11.27 -17.47
C ILE A 403 -16.72 -10.73 -16.45
N ASP A 404 -17.19 -10.00 -15.45
CA ASP A 404 -16.37 -9.50 -14.35
C ASP A 404 -15.98 -10.64 -13.39
N VAL A 405 -14.73 -11.10 -13.49
CA VAL A 405 -14.18 -12.10 -12.55
C VAL A 405 -13.70 -11.38 -11.28
N ALA A 406 -14.40 -11.57 -10.16
CA ALA A 406 -14.10 -10.91 -8.89
C ALA A 406 -13.07 -11.69 -8.04
N PHE A 407 -12.19 -10.96 -7.34
CA PHE A 407 -11.24 -11.52 -6.38
C PHE A 407 -11.80 -11.41 -4.95
N SER A 408 -12.06 -12.54 -4.30
CA SER A 408 -12.48 -12.57 -2.89
C SER A 408 -11.31 -12.93 -1.98
N THR A 409 -10.76 -11.93 -1.28
CA THR A 409 -9.83 -12.14 -0.16
C THR A 409 -10.59 -12.60 1.08
N GLU A 410 -11.16 -13.80 1.05
CA GLU A 410 -11.61 -14.41 2.30
C GLU A 410 -10.38 -14.94 3.05
N THR A 411 -9.78 -14.07 3.85
CA THR A 411 -8.96 -14.51 4.97
C THR A 411 -9.85 -15.30 5.92
N ALA A 412 -9.39 -16.48 6.31
CA ALA A 412 -10.11 -17.43 7.16
C ALA A 412 -10.52 -16.80 8.51
N ALA A 413 -11.67 -16.12 8.55
CA ALA A 413 -12.34 -15.66 9.77
C ALA A 413 -13.82 -15.24 9.57
N SER A 414 -14.38 -15.33 8.36
CA SER A 414 -15.84 -15.18 8.18
C SER A 414 -16.49 -16.55 8.06
N PRO A 415 -17.54 -16.86 8.85
CA PRO A 415 -18.31 -18.07 8.62
C PRO A 415 -18.96 -18.00 7.23
N PRO A 416 -19.10 -19.13 6.52
CA PRO A 416 -19.66 -19.15 5.19
C PRO A 416 -21.07 -18.55 5.22
N LYS A 417 -21.28 -17.50 4.42
CA LYS A 417 -22.63 -16.98 4.16
C LYS A 417 -23.35 -18.07 3.36
N ARG A 418 -24.16 -18.90 4.04
CA ARG A 418 -24.99 -19.91 3.38
C ARG A 418 -25.79 -19.21 2.27
N PRO A 419 -25.77 -19.70 1.02
CA PRO A 419 -26.76 -19.26 0.05
C PRO A 419 -28.13 -19.67 0.60
N ALA A 420 -29.00 -18.69 0.79
CA ALA A 420 -30.42 -18.97 0.99
C ALA A 420 -30.94 -19.56 -0.32
N ALA A 421 -31.40 -20.80 -0.27
CA ALA A 421 -32.01 -21.48 -1.40
C ALA A 421 -33.26 -20.71 -1.86
N GLY A 422 -33.34 -20.40 -3.15
CA GLY A 422 -34.55 -19.88 -3.79
C GLY A 422 -34.29 -18.91 -4.96
N ASP A 423 -34.28 -19.50 -6.16
CA ASP A 423 -34.76 -19.03 -7.48
C ASP A 423 -33.83 -18.24 -8.46
N ASP A 424 -33.08 -19.02 -9.26
CA ASP A 424 -33.13 -19.30 -10.72
C ASP A 424 -32.89 -18.22 -11.80
N ASP A 425 -33.18 -16.92 -11.62
CA ASP A 425 -33.11 -16.00 -12.79
C ASP A 425 -31.94 -14.99 -12.75
N GLY A 426 -31.20 -14.96 -11.64
CA GLY A 426 -29.92 -14.24 -11.48
C GLY A 426 -28.83 -15.10 -10.83
N GLU A 427 -29.11 -16.39 -10.66
CA GLU A 427 -28.19 -17.36 -10.07
C GLU A 427 -27.04 -17.70 -11.02
N GLU A 428 -27.21 -17.62 -12.35
CA GLU A 428 -26.14 -18.01 -13.27
C GLU A 428 -24.95 -17.02 -13.25
N GLU A 429 -25.19 -15.72 -13.16
CA GLU A 429 -24.12 -14.70 -13.10
C GLU A 429 -23.46 -14.65 -11.71
N ALA A 430 -24.24 -14.84 -10.63
CA ALA A 430 -23.75 -14.81 -9.25
C ALA A 430 -23.14 -16.14 -8.76
N ALA A 431 -23.66 -17.29 -9.22
CA ALA A 431 -23.09 -18.61 -8.95
C ALA A 431 -21.79 -18.79 -9.73
N LEU A 432 -21.73 -18.40 -11.01
CA LEU A 432 -20.49 -18.41 -11.80
C LEU A 432 -19.44 -17.47 -11.20
N ALA A 433 -19.82 -16.27 -10.76
CA ALA A 433 -18.92 -15.35 -10.07
C ALA A 433 -18.45 -15.88 -8.69
N SER A 434 -19.28 -16.66 -7.98
CA SER A 434 -18.89 -17.33 -6.73
C SER A 434 -17.97 -18.55 -6.96
N GLU A 435 -18.14 -19.22 -8.09
CA GLU A 435 -17.41 -20.44 -8.46
C GLU A 435 -16.00 -20.11 -9.00
N ILE A 436 -15.80 -18.90 -9.54
CA ILE A 436 -14.48 -18.38 -9.98
C ILE A 436 -13.89 -17.45 -8.91
N THR A 437 -14.04 -17.79 -7.63
CA THR A 437 -13.31 -17.12 -6.55
C THR A 437 -11.90 -17.70 -6.45
N MET A 438 -10.89 -16.96 -6.90
CA MET A 438 -9.49 -17.35 -6.72
C MET A 438 -9.14 -17.34 -5.23
N ARG A 439 -8.87 -18.52 -4.68
CA ARG A 439 -8.32 -18.66 -3.32
C ARG A 439 -6.94 -17.98 -3.26
N TRP A 440 -6.62 -17.36 -2.12
CA TRP A 440 -5.31 -16.74 -1.86
C TRP A 440 -4.13 -17.70 -2.09
N THR A 441 -4.36 -19.01 -1.93
CA THR A 441 -3.37 -20.07 -2.21
C THR A 441 -2.93 -20.08 -3.67
N ASN A 442 -3.81 -19.71 -4.61
CA ASN A 442 -3.49 -19.69 -6.04
C ASN A 442 -2.51 -18.56 -6.37
N LEU A 443 -2.58 -17.43 -5.64
CA LEU A 443 -1.62 -16.34 -5.78
C LEU A 443 -0.20 -16.75 -5.35
N LEU A 444 -0.07 -17.79 -4.53
CA LEU A 444 1.23 -18.27 -4.05
C LEU A 444 1.94 -19.19 -5.04
N VAL A 445 1.23 -19.74 -6.03
CA VAL A 445 1.79 -20.71 -6.96
C VAL A 445 2.93 -20.07 -7.76
N ALA A 446 2.71 -18.93 -8.41
CA ALA A 446 3.74 -18.31 -9.25
C ALA A 446 5.02 -17.93 -8.46
N PRO A 447 4.98 -17.25 -7.30
CA PRO A 447 6.19 -16.96 -6.52
C PRO A 447 6.91 -18.22 -6.04
N THR A 448 6.17 -19.25 -5.60
CA THR A 448 6.78 -20.52 -5.15
C THR A 448 7.44 -21.26 -6.31
N SER A 449 6.81 -21.31 -7.49
CA SER A 449 7.39 -21.89 -8.70
C SER A 449 8.69 -21.20 -9.10
N VAL A 450 8.75 -19.86 -9.07
CA VAL A 450 9.97 -19.10 -9.40
C VAL A 450 11.10 -19.42 -8.43
N VAL A 451 10.83 -19.48 -7.13
CA VAL A 451 11.85 -19.82 -6.12
C VAL A 451 12.35 -21.24 -6.31
N VAL A 452 11.45 -22.21 -6.45
CA VAL A 452 11.80 -23.62 -6.61
C VAL A 452 12.62 -23.84 -7.89
N ALA A 453 12.21 -23.22 -9.01
CA ALA A 453 12.93 -23.33 -10.28
C ALA A 453 14.35 -22.73 -10.19
N ASN A 454 14.51 -21.56 -9.56
CA ASN A 454 15.83 -20.95 -9.38
C ASN A 454 16.73 -21.77 -8.45
N LEU A 455 16.19 -22.30 -7.34
CA LEU A 455 16.94 -23.15 -6.41
C LEU A 455 17.36 -24.46 -7.09
N ALA A 456 16.45 -25.12 -7.81
CA ALA A 456 16.77 -26.33 -8.56
C ALA A 456 17.83 -26.06 -9.65
N GLY A 457 17.72 -24.93 -10.36
CA GLY A 457 18.70 -24.51 -11.35
C GLY A 457 20.09 -24.26 -10.75
N VAL A 458 20.18 -23.64 -9.56
CA VAL A 458 21.43 -23.47 -8.83
C VAL A 458 22.05 -24.82 -8.47
N VAL A 459 21.26 -25.74 -7.90
CA VAL A 459 21.76 -27.08 -7.51
C VAL A 459 22.24 -27.87 -8.73
N ALA A 460 21.47 -27.87 -9.82
CA ALA A 460 21.85 -28.55 -11.06
C ALA A 460 23.11 -27.95 -11.68
N ALA A 461 23.23 -26.62 -11.73
CA ALA A 461 24.37 -25.92 -12.31
C ALA A 461 25.66 -26.17 -11.52
N VAL A 462 25.59 -26.19 -10.17
CA VAL A 462 26.73 -26.52 -9.31
C VAL A 462 27.12 -28.00 -9.46
N ALA A 463 26.14 -28.91 -9.45
CA ALA A 463 26.40 -30.35 -9.56
C ALA A 463 27.06 -30.71 -10.91
N TYR A 464 26.52 -30.18 -12.01
CA TYR A 464 27.11 -30.35 -13.34
C TYR A 464 28.48 -29.67 -13.46
N GLY A 465 28.62 -28.48 -12.87
CA GLY A 465 29.87 -27.71 -12.84
C GLY A 465 31.04 -28.43 -12.19
N VAL A 466 30.77 -29.11 -11.08
CA VAL A 466 31.76 -29.87 -10.29
C VAL A 466 32.20 -31.15 -11.01
N ASP A 467 31.27 -31.89 -11.61
CA ASP A 467 31.57 -33.20 -12.21
C ASP A 467 32.26 -33.09 -13.59
N HIS A 468 31.90 -32.10 -14.41
CA HIS A 468 32.46 -31.92 -15.76
C HIS A 468 33.71 -31.03 -15.81
N GLY A 469 34.23 -30.60 -14.65
CA GLY A 469 35.51 -29.90 -14.57
C GLY A 469 35.56 -28.58 -15.34
N TYR A 470 34.64 -27.64 -15.04
CA TYR A 470 34.57 -26.32 -15.68
C TYR A 470 35.70 -25.35 -15.27
N TYR A 471 36.97 -25.75 -15.38
CA TYR A 471 38.12 -24.92 -15.02
C TYR A 471 38.22 -23.62 -15.85
N GLN A 472 37.58 -23.53 -17.03
CA GLN A 472 37.61 -22.35 -17.90
C GLN A 472 36.39 -21.41 -17.79
N SER A 473 35.32 -21.73 -17.02
CA SER A 473 34.09 -20.90 -17.02
C SER A 473 33.47 -20.61 -15.65
N TRP A 474 34.28 -20.67 -14.57
CA TRP A 474 33.80 -20.34 -13.22
C TRP A 474 33.16 -18.95 -13.12
N GLY A 475 33.63 -17.97 -13.90
CA GLY A 475 33.00 -16.64 -13.91
C GLY A 475 31.59 -16.64 -14.50
N ALA A 476 31.28 -17.42 -15.54
CA ALA A 476 29.96 -17.45 -16.18
C ALA A 476 28.96 -18.17 -15.29
N LEU A 477 29.42 -19.26 -14.68
CA LEU A 477 28.66 -19.96 -13.67
C LEU A 477 28.39 -19.01 -12.49
N GLY A 478 29.42 -18.32 -11.99
CA GLY A 478 29.30 -17.33 -10.92
C GLY A 478 28.29 -16.23 -11.20
N ALA A 479 28.29 -15.63 -12.40
CA ALA A 479 27.32 -14.61 -12.80
C ALA A 479 25.88 -15.14 -12.79
N LYS A 480 25.66 -16.33 -13.38
CA LYS A 480 24.34 -16.97 -13.43
C LYS A 480 23.84 -17.32 -12.03
N LEU A 481 24.72 -17.84 -11.17
CA LEU A 481 24.41 -18.13 -9.76
C LEU A 481 24.11 -16.85 -8.97
N ALA A 482 24.83 -15.75 -9.23
CA ALA A 482 24.56 -14.47 -8.61
C ALA A 482 23.18 -13.91 -9.00
N LEU A 483 22.80 -14.00 -10.28
CA LEU A 483 21.47 -13.59 -10.76
C LEU A 483 20.35 -14.45 -10.16
N ALA A 484 20.51 -15.78 -10.14
CA ALA A 484 19.54 -16.68 -9.52
C ALA A 484 19.44 -16.43 -8.00
N GLY A 485 20.58 -16.24 -7.33
CA GLY A 485 20.66 -15.88 -5.92
C GLY A 485 20.01 -14.52 -5.62
N TRP A 486 20.14 -13.54 -6.51
CA TRP A 486 19.47 -12.24 -6.40
C TRP A 486 17.95 -12.38 -6.43
N VAL A 487 17.39 -13.18 -7.34
CA VAL A 487 15.95 -13.46 -7.39
C VAL A 487 15.47 -14.13 -6.10
N VAL A 488 16.17 -15.16 -5.64
CA VAL A 488 15.85 -15.85 -4.37
C VAL A 488 15.95 -14.90 -3.18
N ALA A 489 16.95 -14.00 -3.15
CA ALA A 489 17.12 -13.02 -2.07
C ALA A 489 15.97 -12.01 -2.00
N HIS A 490 15.29 -11.69 -3.10
CA HIS A 490 14.10 -10.83 -3.08
C HIS A 490 12.87 -11.59 -2.56
N LEU A 491 12.73 -12.87 -2.94
CA LEU A 491 11.60 -13.71 -2.54
C LEU A 491 11.81 -14.43 -1.18
N GLN A 492 12.97 -14.29 -0.55
CA GLN A 492 13.27 -14.94 0.73
C GLN A 492 12.30 -14.57 1.85
N GLY A 493 11.79 -13.32 1.86
CA GLY A 493 10.84 -12.86 2.88
C GLY A 493 9.50 -13.56 2.76
N PHE A 494 9.06 -13.80 1.52
CA PHE A 494 7.90 -14.61 1.21
C PHE A 494 8.09 -16.08 1.62
N LEU A 495 9.25 -16.67 1.30
CA LEU A 495 9.57 -18.04 1.69
C LEU A 495 9.58 -18.22 3.21
N ARG A 496 10.15 -17.27 3.95
CA ARG A 496 10.09 -17.26 5.42
C ARG A 496 8.66 -17.12 5.93
N GLY A 497 7.83 -16.31 5.29
CA GLY A 497 6.41 -16.18 5.64
C GLY A 497 5.62 -17.48 5.43
N LEU A 498 5.96 -18.26 4.41
CA LEU A 498 5.35 -19.57 4.13
C LEU A 498 5.82 -20.66 5.11
N LEU A 499 7.10 -20.61 5.50
CA LEU A 499 7.75 -21.64 6.33
C LEU A 499 7.72 -21.33 7.84
N ALA A 500 7.43 -20.10 8.24
CA ALA A 500 7.36 -19.74 9.65
C ALA A 500 6.13 -20.40 10.30
N PRO A 501 6.31 -21.18 11.38
CA PRO A 501 5.21 -21.50 12.27
C PRO A 501 4.61 -20.18 12.80
N ARG A 502 3.30 -20.19 13.08
CA ARG A 502 2.58 -19.05 13.67
C ARG A 502 3.27 -18.49 14.94
N ASP A 503 4.08 -19.30 15.61
CA ASP A 503 4.90 -18.94 16.76
C ASP A 503 6.39 -18.99 16.42
N ARG A 504 7.04 -17.81 16.50
CA ARG A 504 8.48 -17.43 16.60
C ARG A 504 9.60 -18.50 16.65
N ALA A 505 9.50 -19.63 15.97
CA ALA A 505 10.61 -20.55 15.80
C ALA A 505 11.46 -20.10 14.60
N PRO A 506 12.80 -20.08 14.71
CA PRO A 506 13.65 -19.87 13.54
C PRO A 506 13.36 -20.96 12.50
N PRO A 507 13.46 -20.66 11.19
CA PRO A 507 13.21 -21.64 10.13
C PRO A 507 14.06 -22.88 10.42
N THR A 508 13.35 -23.99 10.57
CA THR A 508 13.75 -25.19 11.27
C THR A 508 15.01 -25.80 10.66
N ILE A 509 15.92 -26.26 11.53
CA ILE A 509 17.11 -27.06 11.21
C ILE A 509 16.81 -28.15 10.15
N ALA A 510 15.59 -28.69 10.14
CA ALA A 510 15.09 -29.61 9.12
C ALA A 510 15.15 -29.09 7.67
N VAL A 511 14.83 -27.81 7.42
CA VAL A 511 14.94 -27.20 6.09
C VAL A 511 16.40 -27.18 5.65
N LEU A 512 17.31 -26.80 6.55
CA LEU A 512 18.74 -26.78 6.27
C LEU A 512 19.26 -28.19 5.93
N TRP A 513 18.88 -29.21 6.72
CA TRP A 513 19.21 -30.60 6.42
C TRP A 513 18.60 -31.09 5.11
N SER A 514 17.37 -30.69 4.76
CA SER A 514 16.74 -31.07 3.49
C SER A 514 17.50 -30.49 2.29
N VAL A 515 17.97 -29.24 2.37
CA VAL A 515 18.78 -28.60 1.31
C VAL A 515 20.11 -29.32 1.14
N VAL A 516 20.79 -29.65 2.25
CA VAL A 516 22.04 -30.42 2.22
C VAL A 516 21.82 -31.80 1.62
N PHE A 517 20.78 -32.51 2.04
CA PHE A 517 20.44 -33.85 1.54
C PHE A 517 20.15 -33.84 0.02
N VAL A 518 19.32 -32.92 -0.45
CA VAL A 518 18.99 -32.78 -1.89
C VAL A 518 20.24 -32.45 -2.71
N SER A 519 21.13 -31.61 -2.18
CA SER A 519 22.39 -31.25 -2.85
C SER A 519 23.31 -32.48 -2.99
N VAL A 520 23.45 -33.27 -1.94
CA VAL A 520 24.25 -34.51 -1.96
C VAL A 520 23.63 -35.55 -2.90
N ALA A 521 22.31 -35.75 -2.84
CA ALA A 521 21.61 -36.68 -3.74
C ALA A 521 21.76 -36.28 -5.21
N SER A 522 21.72 -34.98 -5.52
CA SER A 522 21.92 -34.45 -6.87
C SER A 522 23.35 -34.67 -7.37
N LEU A 523 24.35 -34.47 -6.51
CA LEU A 523 25.75 -34.77 -6.83
C LEU A 523 25.96 -36.26 -7.09
N LEU A 524 25.41 -37.12 -6.24
CA LEU A 524 25.48 -38.58 -6.41
C LEU A 524 24.81 -39.03 -7.72
N TRP A 525 23.67 -38.42 -8.07
CA TRP A 525 22.96 -38.70 -9.31
C TRP A 525 23.78 -38.33 -10.54
N VAL A 526 24.33 -37.10 -10.59
CA VAL A 526 25.16 -36.64 -11.72
C VAL A 526 26.38 -37.55 -11.85
N HIS A 527 27.07 -37.85 -10.75
CA HIS A 527 28.23 -38.71 -10.77
C HIS A 527 27.92 -40.13 -11.27
N ALA A 528 26.82 -40.74 -10.80
CA ALA A 528 26.37 -42.06 -11.26
C ALA A 528 25.97 -42.05 -12.75
N ALA A 529 25.32 -40.99 -13.21
CA ALA A 529 24.95 -40.82 -14.62
C ALA A 529 26.19 -40.68 -15.51
N SER A 530 27.22 -39.95 -15.08
CA SER A 530 28.49 -39.80 -15.79
C SER A 530 29.23 -41.14 -15.96
N PHE A 531 29.15 -42.05 -14.98
CA PHE A 531 29.66 -43.42 -15.11
C PHE A 531 28.84 -44.32 -16.05
N SER A 532 27.58 -43.98 -16.29
CA SER A 532 26.66 -44.76 -17.12
C SER A 532 26.73 -44.38 -18.61
N ALA A 533 27.45 -43.30 -18.95
CA ALA A 533 27.59 -42.82 -20.32
C ALA A 533 28.54 -43.74 -21.12
N PRO A 534 28.14 -44.27 -22.28
CA PRO A 534 28.99 -45.16 -23.07
C PRO A 534 30.23 -44.41 -23.59
N THR A 535 31.39 -45.04 -23.44
CA THR A 535 32.68 -44.56 -23.95
C THR A 535 32.60 -44.34 -25.46
N ALA A 536 32.76 -43.09 -25.91
CA ALA A 536 32.88 -42.80 -27.34
C ALA A 536 34.08 -43.55 -27.92
N ALA A 537 33.85 -44.35 -28.97
CA ALA A 537 34.89 -45.08 -29.68
C ALA A 537 35.87 -44.09 -30.35
N PRO A 538 37.18 -44.39 -30.39
CA PRO A 538 38.15 -43.52 -31.05
C PRO A 538 37.87 -43.46 -32.56
N THR A 539 37.57 -42.27 -33.07
CA THR A 539 37.50 -41.97 -34.51
C THR A 539 38.86 -42.24 -35.13
N THR A 540 38.89 -43.24 -36.01
CA THR A 540 40.04 -43.59 -36.84
C THR A 540 40.30 -42.44 -37.82
N GLU A 541 41.54 -41.96 -37.84
CA GLU A 541 42.05 -41.03 -38.85
C GLU A 541 41.77 -41.56 -40.27
N GLN A 542 41.33 -40.66 -41.16
CA GLN A 542 41.46 -40.83 -42.61
C GLN A 542 42.30 -39.66 -43.14
N PRO A 543 43.25 -39.92 -44.06
CA PRO A 543 44.31 -38.99 -44.37
C PRO A 543 43.89 -37.94 -45.39
N ILE A 544 44.63 -36.83 -45.30
CA ILE A 544 44.69 -35.73 -46.26
C ILE A 544 44.99 -36.26 -47.67
N LEU A 545 44.21 -35.81 -48.64
CA LEU A 545 44.66 -35.57 -50.02
C LEU A 545 44.26 -34.16 -50.43
#